data_AF-A0A0Q4UN21-F1
#
_entry.id   AF-A0A0Q4UN21-F1
#
_cell.length_a   1.000
_cell.length_b   1.000
_cell.length_c   1.000
_cell.angle_alpha   90.00
_cell.angle_beta   90.00
_cell.angle_gamma   90.00
#
_symmetry.space_group_name_H-M   'P 1'
#
loop_
_entity.id
_entity.type
_entity.pdbx_description
1 polymer ?
#
loop_
_entity_poly.entity_id
_entity_poly.type
_entity_poly.pdbx_seq_one_letter_code
_entity_poly.pdbx_strand_id
1 'polypeptide(L)'
;MAERRRPRGPRAAAVAVVAAVMVVGGALALRGLDGSDTPSATTMDAASGSSSTAASAQPSRQPTADPPTAGSDAASDNPDDDPDDATDTAGHRGTAVFAPSGADLPGATTLARCGSDRRSAVARYDTAALGAVTLQCGDSGQGYQHIEMRHERDWDDELASTRTERDWDDLMLTAVRIALTEPGSGLPADAGDGKVCYSAPIRFADGGTPRDPFVKVIVSATTDRVITAYPTSREDC
;
A
#
# COMPACT_ATOMS: atom_id res chain seq x y z
N MET A 1 20.94 -3.17 -49.36
CA MET A 1 21.60 -3.50 -48.08
C MET A 1 20.50 -3.94 -47.13
N ALA A 2 20.44 -5.23 -46.80
CA ALA A 2 19.35 -5.83 -46.01
C ALA A 2 19.88 -6.22 -44.63
N GLU A 3 19.41 -5.52 -43.59
CA GLU A 3 19.83 -5.76 -42.21
C GLU A 3 18.95 -6.83 -41.56
N ARG A 4 19.51 -8.03 -41.38
CA ARG A 4 18.85 -9.13 -40.68
C ARG A 4 18.97 -8.93 -39.16
N ARG A 5 17.88 -8.53 -38.51
CA ARG A 5 17.75 -8.60 -37.05
C ARG A 5 17.58 -10.06 -36.60
N ARG A 6 18.44 -10.50 -35.67
CA ARG A 6 18.32 -11.81 -35.01
C ARG A 6 17.27 -11.76 -33.88
N PRO A 7 16.46 -12.80 -33.69
CA PRO A 7 15.55 -12.91 -32.55
C PRO A 7 16.33 -13.29 -31.27
N ARG A 8 16.04 -12.58 -30.17
CA ARG A 8 16.46 -12.98 -28.82
C ARG A 8 15.39 -13.91 -28.24
N GLY A 9 15.76 -15.16 -27.99
CA GLY A 9 14.91 -16.13 -27.29
C GLY A 9 14.83 -15.87 -25.78
N PRO A 10 13.85 -16.48 -25.09
CA PRO A 10 13.65 -16.30 -23.66
C PRO A 10 14.71 -17.07 -22.86
N ARG A 11 15.37 -16.39 -21.91
CA ARG A 11 16.19 -17.03 -20.90
C ARG A 11 15.29 -17.43 -19.73
N ALA A 12 15.04 -18.72 -19.60
CA ALA A 12 14.53 -19.33 -18.39
C ALA A 12 15.56 -19.16 -17.27
N ALA A 13 15.18 -18.51 -16.18
CA ALA A 13 15.96 -18.48 -14.94
C ALA A 13 15.47 -19.63 -14.05
N ALA A 14 16.38 -20.56 -13.75
CA ALA A 14 16.16 -21.65 -12.81
C ALA A 14 16.19 -21.10 -11.37
N VAL A 15 15.13 -21.34 -10.61
CA VAL A 15 15.07 -21.07 -9.17
C VAL A 15 15.61 -22.30 -8.43
N ALA A 16 16.75 -22.13 -7.75
CA ALA A 16 17.27 -23.12 -6.82
C ALA A 16 16.66 -22.88 -5.43
N VAL A 17 15.85 -23.83 -4.97
CA VAL A 17 15.30 -23.86 -3.61
C VAL A 17 16.33 -24.55 -2.70
N VAL A 18 16.90 -23.81 -1.75
CA VAL A 18 17.68 -24.40 -0.65
C VAL A 18 16.84 -24.32 0.61
N ALA A 19 16.30 -25.47 1.02
CA ALA A 19 15.68 -25.65 2.32
C ALA A 19 16.77 -25.99 3.35
N ALA A 20 16.91 -25.17 4.38
CA ALA A 20 17.67 -25.52 5.58
C ALA A 20 16.75 -25.38 6.79
N VAL A 21 16.23 -26.51 7.24
CA VAL A 21 15.57 -26.68 8.53
C VAL A 21 16.65 -26.84 9.58
N MET A 22 16.71 -25.93 10.56
CA MET A 22 17.33 -26.23 11.85
C MET A 22 16.31 -26.00 12.96
N VAL A 23 15.81 -27.13 13.46
CA VAL A 23 15.18 -27.23 14.78
C VAL A 23 16.30 -27.53 15.77
N VAL A 24 16.55 -26.61 16.70
CA VAL A 24 17.30 -26.93 17.93
C VAL A 24 16.46 -26.44 19.09
N GLY A 25 15.90 -27.42 19.81
CA GLY A 25 15.25 -27.20 21.09
C GLY A 25 16.26 -26.85 22.16
N GLY A 26 15.84 -25.98 23.08
CA GLY A 26 16.57 -25.63 24.28
C GLY A 26 15.59 -25.24 25.36
N ALA A 27 15.09 -26.23 26.09
CA ALA A 27 14.39 -26.02 27.35
C ALA A 27 15.42 -25.77 28.46
N LEU A 28 15.29 -24.66 29.18
CA LEU A 28 15.84 -24.52 30.53
C LEU A 28 14.94 -23.61 31.35
N ALA A 29 14.26 -24.23 32.30
CA ALA A 29 13.51 -23.61 33.37
C ALA A 29 14.45 -23.20 34.51
N LEU A 30 14.09 -22.12 35.23
CA LEU A 30 14.34 -21.80 36.66
C LEU A 30 13.64 -20.44 36.92
N ARG A 31 12.45 -20.38 37.53
CA ARG A 31 12.08 -20.32 38.97
C ARG A 31 12.51 -19.05 39.74
N GLY A 32 11.48 -18.39 40.32
CA GLY A 32 11.53 -17.42 41.44
C GLY A 32 11.48 -15.96 40.98
N LEU A 33 10.69 -15.02 41.51
CA LEU A 33 9.98 -14.84 42.78
C LEU A 33 8.77 -13.92 42.49
N ASP A 34 7.57 -14.23 42.97
CA ASP A 34 6.97 -13.73 44.23
C ASP A 34 6.70 -12.21 44.23
N GLY A 35 5.42 -11.83 44.30
CA GLY A 35 4.97 -10.44 44.16
C GLY A 35 3.45 -10.33 43.99
N SER A 36 2.74 -10.68 45.05
CA SER A 36 1.31 -10.46 45.25
C SER A 36 0.91 -8.99 45.21
N ASP A 37 -0.05 -8.65 44.35
CA ASP A 37 -1.00 -7.54 44.55
C ASP A 37 -2.30 -7.80 43.77
N THR A 38 -3.28 -8.38 44.46
CA THR A 38 -4.72 -8.25 44.19
C THR A 38 -5.18 -6.85 44.60
N PRO A 39 -6.11 -6.19 43.89
CA PRO A 39 -7.52 -6.46 44.21
C PRO A 39 -8.57 -6.27 43.10
N SER A 40 -9.76 -6.81 43.43
CA SER A 40 -11.10 -6.36 43.06
C SER A 40 -11.64 -6.68 41.67
N ALA A 41 -12.20 -7.90 41.60
CA ALA A 41 -13.31 -8.24 40.73
C ALA A 41 -14.54 -7.35 41.04
N THR A 42 -15.06 -6.68 40.01
CA THR A 42 -16.45 -6.22 39.99
C THR A 42 -17.20 -7.06 38.98
N THR A 43 -18.00 -7.98 39.50
CA THR A 43 -19.02 -8.72 38.77
C THR A 43 -20.13 -7.77 38.30
N MET A 44 -20.41 -7.76 37.00
CA MET A 44 -21.73 -7.43 36.51
C MET A 44 -22.19 -8.53 35.57
N ASP A 45 -23.06 -9.38 36.11
CA ASP A 45 -24.04 -10.16 35.38
C ASP A 45 -24.96 -9.24 34.58
N ALA A 46 -25.29 -9.62 33.33
CA ALA A 46 -26.69 -9.74 32.89
C ALA A 46 -26.80 -10.19 31.42
N ALA A 47 -27.56 -11.29 31.26
CA ALA A 47 -28.54 -11.60 30.21
C ALA A 47 -28.06 -11.70 28.74
N SER A 48 -28.06 -12.88 28.13
CA SER A 48 -29.23 -13.66 27.66
C SER A 48 -30.15 -12.93 26.67
N GLY A 49 -30.16 -13.42 25.43
CA GLY A 49 -31.12 -13.09 24.38
C GLY A 49 -30.58 -13.50 23.00
N SER A 50 -30.72 -14.77 22.62
CA SER A 50 -31.81 -15.27 21.76
C SER A 50 -31.57 -15.12 20.25
N SER A 51 -31.27 -16.28 19.67
CA SER A 51 -31.60 -16.84 18.35
C SER A 51 -32.44 -16.01 17.36
N SER A 52 -32.01 -16.03 16.09
CA SER A 52 -32.84 -16.01 14.88
C SER A 52 -31.99 -16.54 13.70
N THR A 53 -32.12 -17.81 13.28
CA THR A 53 -32.97 -18.39 12.21
C THR A 53 -32.96 -17.70 10.83
N ALA A 54 -32.61 -18.53 9.83
CA ALA A 54 -33.05 -18.53 8.42
C ALA A 54 -32.53 -17.38 7.51
N ALA A 55 -32.30 -17.54 6.21
CA ALA A 55 -32.78 -18.52 5.26
C ALA A 55 -31.83 -18.65 4.06
N SER A 56 -31.82 -19.84 3.48
CA SER A 56 -31.36 -20.13 2.12
C SER A 56 -32.17 -19.37 1.08
N ALA A 57 -31.50 -18.78 0.08
CA ALA A 57 -32.06 -18.59 -1.26
C ALA A 57 -30.94 -18.34 -2.28
N GLN A 58 -30.60 -19.38 -3.05
CA GLN A 58 -30.22 -19.18 -4.46
C GLN A 58 -31.50 -18.91 -5.25
N PRO A 59 -31.43 -18.11 -6.33
CA PRO A 59 -31.48 -18.78 -7.62
C PRO A 59 -30.55 -18.19 -8.69
N SER A 60 -30.13 -19.11 -9.54
CA SER A 60 -29.50 -18.95 -10.86
C SER A 60 -30.26 -17.99 -11.78
N ARG A 61 -29.52 -17.29 -12.67
CA ARG A 61 -29.76 -17.26 -14.12
C ARG A 61 -28.62 -16.56 -14.88
N GLN A 62 -28.28 -17.19 -16.00
CA GLN A 62 -27.23 -16.89 -16.98
C GLN A 62 -27.68 -15.78 -17.99
N PRO A 63 -27.23 -15.75 -19.26
CA PRO A 63 -26.14 -14.93 -19.79
C PRO A 63 -26.59 -14.00 -20.94
N THR A 64 -25.85 -12.94 -21.26
CA THR A 64 -25.85 -12.41 -22.64
C THR A 64 -24.47 -11.86 -22.97
N ALA A 65 -23.86 -12.49 -23.98
CA ALA A 65 -22.72 -12.00 -24.70
C ALA A 65 -23.22 -11.10 -25.83
N ASP A 66 -22.57 -9.96 -26.02
CA ASP A 66 -22.55 -9.21 -27.28
C ASP A 66 -21.09 -8.81 -27.57
N PRO A 67 -20.49 -9.25 -28.69
CA PRO A 67 -19.30 -8.63 -29.27
C PRO A 67 -19.64 -7.93 -30.61
N PRO A 68 -18.67 -7.34 -31.31
CA PRO A 68 -17.95 -6.09 -31.05
C PRO A 68 -18.31 -5.02 -32.10
N THR A 69 -17.93 -3.76 -31.89
CA THR A 69 -17.91 -2.78 -33.00
C THR A 69 -16.52 -2.18 -33.12
N ALA A 70 -15.81 -2.63 -34.16
CA ALA A 70 -14.64 -1.96 -34.70
C ALA A 70 -15.11 -0.78 -35.55
N GLY A 71 -14.59 0.41 -35.27
CA GLY A 71 -14.74 1.60 -36.10
C GLY A 71 -13.39 2.29 -36.14
N SER A 72 -12.61 1.99 -37.18
CA SER A 72 -11.41 2.72 -37.55
C SER A 72 -11.84 3.83 -38.51
N ASP A 73 -11.68 5.09 -38.10
CA ASP A 73 -11.64 6.21 -39.04
C ASP A 73 -10.42 7.07 -38.71
N ALA A 74 -9.53 7.10 -39.69
CA ALA A 74 -8.39 7.99 -39.77
C ALA A 74 -8.85 9.28 -40.45
N ALA A 75 -8.55 10.42 -39.86
CA ALA A 75 -8.46 11.70 -40.57
C ALA A 75 -7.35 12.54 -39.94
N SER A 76 -6.30 12.75 -40.72
CA SER A 76 -5.29 13.78 -40.52
C SER A 76 -5.88 15.15 -40.86
N ASP A 77 -5.63 16.17 -40.04
CA ASP A 77 -5.13 17.47 -40.50
C ASP A 77 -4.69 18.36 -39.31
N ASN A 78 -3.45 18.84 -39.40
CA ASN A 78 -2.80 19.94 -38.64
C ASN A 78 -3.19 21.30 -39.32
N PRO A 79 -2.79 22.53 -38.89
CA PRO A 79 -1.79 22.92 -37.87
C PRO A 79 -2.13 24.19 -37.01
N ASP A 80 -1.18 24.50 -36.11
CA ASP A 80 -0.73 25.82 -35.58
C ASP A 80 -1.60 26.68 -34.62
N ASP A 81 -0.86 27.28 -33.68
CA ASP A 81 -1.15 28.40 -32.76
C ASP A 81 -1.79 28.10 -31.39
N ASP A 82 -0.94 27.69 -30.43
CA ASP A 82 -1.02 28.20 -29.05
C ASP A 82 0.38 28.19 -28.41
N PRO A 83 1.05 29.36 -28.29
CA PRO A 83 2.25 29.50 -27.48
C PRO A 83 1.84 30.17 -26.17
N ASP A 84 1.64 29.41 -25.11
CA ASP A 84 1.96 29.78 -23.73
C ASP A 84 1.57 28.64 -22.77
N ASP A 85 2.47 28.36 -21.83
CA ASP A 85 2.34 27.46 -20.68
C ASP A 85 2.62 25.96 -20.87
N ALA A 86 3.71 25.65 -21.60
CA ALA A 86 4.43 24.39 -21.48
C ALA A 86 5.77 24.62 -20.78
N THR A 87 5.72 24.94 -19.48
CA THR A 87 6.90 24.85 -18.61
C THR A 87 6.84 23.57 -17.78
N ASP A 88 7.69 22.61 -18.16
CA ASP A 88 8.21 21.51 -17.33
C ASP A 88 7.30 20.28 -17.08
N THR A 89 7.03 19.49 -18.12
CA THR A 89 6.49 18.11 -17.98
C THR A 89 7.38 17.08 -18.69
N ALA A 90 8.70 17.26 -18.57
CA ALA A 90 9.70 16.31 -19.08
C ALA A 90 10.82 16.11 -18.06
N GLY A 91 10.48 15.66 -16.85
CA GLY A 91 11.47 15.38 -15.79
C GLY A 91 10.94 14.71 -14.51
N HIS A 92 9.64 14.80 -14.22
CA HIS A 92 9.08 14.39 -12.93
C HIS A 92 8.18 13.13 -13.00
N ARG A 93 8.70 12.01 -13.52
CA ARG A 93 8.04 10.71 -13.27
C ARG A 93 8.23 10.36 -11.80
N GLY A 94 7.13 10.05 -11.09
CA GLY A 94 7.19 9.52 -9.71
C GLY A 94 7.16 10.55 -8.59
N THR A 95 6.68 11.78 -8.82
CA THR A 95 6.42 12.72 -7.72
C THR A 95 4.93 12.81 -7.43
N ALA A 96 4.55 12.47 -6.20
CA ALA A 96 3.18 12.57 -5.75
C ALA A 96 2.79 14.04 -5.55
N VAL A 97 1.76 14.54 -6.24
CA VAL A 97 1.16 15.84 -5.95
C VAL A 97 -0.12 15.65 -5.15
N PHE A 98 -0.12 16.13 -3.91
CA PHE A 98 -1.26 16.02 -3.01
C PHE A 98 -2.19 17.21 -3.18
N ALA A 99 -3.43 16.93 -3.60
CA ALA A 99 -4.49 17.93 -3.63
C ALA A 99 -4.96 18.24 -2.19
N PRO A 100 -5.18 19.52 -1.84
CA PRO A 100 -5.55 19.94 -0.49
C PRO A 100 -6.92 19.43 -0.03
N SER A 101 -7.72 18.87 -0.93
CA SER A 101 -9.01 18.26 -0.61
C SER A 101 -9.29 17.03 -1.50
N GLY A 102 -10.25 16.20 -1.10
CA GLY A 102 -10.76 15.07 -1.86
C GLY A 102 -11.60 14.12 -1.02
N ALA A 103 -11.90 12.94 -1.57
CA ALA A 103 -12.59 11.89 -0.83
C ALA A 103 -11.70 11.35 0.29
N ASP A 104 -12.32 11.07 1.45
CA ASP A 104 -11.75 10.33 2.57
C ASP A 104 -11.33 8.92 2.12
N LEU A 105 -10.04 8.64 2.21
CA LEU A 105 -9.40 7.37 1.98
C LEU A 105 -8.91 6.80 3.31
N PRO A 106 -9.24 5.54 3.63
CA PRO A 106 -9.93 4.55 2.81
C PRO A 106 -11.46 4.59 3.01
N GLY A 107 -11.96 5.59 3.74
CA GLY A 107 -13.34 5.72 4.19
C GLY A 107 -13.60 4.98 5.50
N ALA A 108 -14.38 5.60 6.39
CA ALA A 108 -14.72 5.06 7.71
C ALA A 108 -15.25 3.61 7.72
N THR A 109 -16.00 3.19 6.68
CA THR A 109 -16.51 1.80 6.59
C THR A 109 -15.38 0.78 6.39
N THR A 110 -14.31 1.15 5.69
CA THR A 110 -13.13 0.30 5.49
C THR A 110 -12.38 0.17 6.81
N LEU A 111 -12.13 1.30 7.50
CA LEU A 111 -11.42 1.32 8.79
C LEU A 111 -12.18 0.58 9.90
N ALA A 112 -13.52 0.69 9.93
CA ALA A 112 -14.34 -0.05 10.90
C ALA A 112 -14.11 -1.57 10.87
N ARG A 113 -13.74 -2.14 9.70
CA ARG A 113 -13.44 -3.58 9.59
C ARG A 113 -12.16 -3.97 10.32
N CYS A 114 -11.19 -3.05 10.41
CA CYS A 114 -9.93 -3.30 11.08
C CYS A 114 -10.07 -3.58 12.58
N GLY A 115 -11.15 -3.12 13.21
CA GLY A 115 -11.48 -3.48 14.59
C GLY A 115 -11.89 -4.94 14.81
N SER A 116 -12.15 -5.71 13.73
CA SER A 116 -12.66 -7.08 13.82
C SER A 116 -11.88 -8.11 12.99
N ASP A 117 -11.25 -7.69 11.89
CA ASP A 117 -10.51 -8.59 11.00
C ASP A 117 -9.21 -7.97 10.49
N ARG A 118 -8.09 -8.43 11.05
CA ARG A 118 -6.74 -8.04 10.63
C ARG A 118 -6.38 -8.38 9.17
N ARG A 119 -7.11 -9.28 8.51
CA ARG A 119 -6.85 -9.68 7.12
C ARG A 119 -7.67 -8.89 6.11
N SER A 120 -8.63 -8.09 6.56
CA SER A 120 -9.42 -7.23 5.68
C SER A 120 -8.49 -6.28 4.93
N ALA A 121 -8.75 -6.13 3.62
CA ALA A 121 -7.99 -5.21 2.79
C ALA A 121 -8.44 -3.77 3.05
N VAL A 122 -7.46 -2.90 3.27
CA VAL A 122 -7.64 -1.44 3.31
C VAL A 122 -7.52 -0.88 1.90
N ALA A 123 -6.48 -1.31 1.17
CA ALA A 123 -6.25 -0.92 -0.22
C ALA A 123 -5.50 -2.02 -0.98
N ARG A 124 -5.58 -1.97 -2.32
CA ARG A 124 -4.84 -2.83 -3.24
C ARG A 124 -4.19 -1.98 -4.33
N TYR A 125 -2.98 -2.36 -4.70
CA TYR A 125 -2.14 -1.62 -5.64
C TYR A 125 -1.50 -2.61 -6.63
N ASP A 126 -1.59 -2.31 -7.92
CA ASP A 126 -0.87 -3.07 -8.94
C ASP A 126 0.52 -2.47 -9.13
N THR A 127 1.55 -3.25 -8.82
CA THR A 127 2.95 -2.83 -8.93
C THR A 127 3.61 -3.47 -10.13
N ALA A 128 4.55 -2.76 -10.75
CA ALA A 128 5.30 -3.30 -11.88
C ALA A 128 6.20 -4.49 -11.50
N ALA A 129 6.69 -4.53 -10.25
CA ALA A 129 7.69 -5.51 -9.81
C ALA A 129 7.09 -6.77 -9.16
N LEU A 130 6.04 -6.64 -8.34
CA LEU A 130 5.45 -7.75 -7.59
C LEU A 130 4.03 -8.12 -8.06
N GLY A 131 3.44 -7.36 -9.00
CA GLY A 131 2.02 -7.49 -9.30
C GLY A 131 1.18 -6.87 -8.18
N ALA A 132 0.08 -7.54 -7.83
CA ALA A 132 -0.89 -7.00 -6.88
C ALA A 132 -0.39 -7.05 -5.43
N VAL A 133 -0.17 -5.89 -4.83
CA VAL A 133 0.19 -5.72 -3.41
C VAL A 133 -1.02 -5.23 -2.62
N THR A 134 -1.25 -5.79 -1.42
CA THR A 134 -2.37 -5.40 -0.56
C THR A 134 -1.88 -4.72 0.72
N LEU A 135 -2.44 -3.55 1.05
CA LEU A 135 -2.42 -3.02 2.41
C LEU A 135 -3.59 -3.64 3.17
N GLN A 136 -3.28 -4.47 4.17
CA GLN A 136 -4.27 -5.09 5.06
C GLN A 136 -4.40 -4.29 6.35
N CYS A 137 -5.51 -4.47 7.06
CA CYS A 137 -5.70 -3.91 8.40
C CYS A 137 -4.52 -4.21 9.33
N GLY A 138 -4.02 -5.45 9.32
CA GLY A 138 -2.76 -5.79 9.98
C GLY A 138 -2.84 -5.88 11.51
N ASP A 139 -1.71 -5.71 12.16
CA ASP A 139 -1.52 -5.75 13.61
C ASP A 139 -0.33 -4.87 14.01
N SER A 140 0.20 -4.99 15.24
CA SER A 140 1.33 -4.18 15.71
C SER A 140 2.64 -4.39 14.96
N GLY A 141 2.76 -5.43 14.13
CA GLY A 141 3.98 -5.74 13.38
C GLY A 141 3.90 -5.45 11.88
N GLN A 142 2.71 -5.24 11.33
CA GLN A 142 2.53 -4.99 9.90
C GLN A 142 1.16 -4.41 9.54
N GLY A 143 1.06 -3.81 8.35
CA GLY A 143 -0.19 -3.33 7.78
C GLY A 143 -0.62 -1.98 8.33
N TYR A 144 -1.89 -1.63 8.13
CA TYR A 144 -2.44 -0.32 8.47
C TYR A 144 -2.31 0.00 9.97
N GLN A 145 -2.68 -0.93 10.85
CA GLN A 145 -2.59 -0.74 12.30
C GLN A 145 -1.15 -0.53 12.78
N HIS A 146 -0.18 -1.17 12.14
CA HIS A 146 1.23 -0.93 12.46
C HIS A 146 1.64 0.50 12.11
N ILE A 147 1.20 0.98 10.95
CA ILE A 147 1.47 2.33 10.46
C ILE A 147 0.81 3.35 11.38
N GLU A 148 -0.47 3.18 11.72
CA GLU A 148 -1.19 4.01 12.70
C GLU A 148 -0.40 4.08 14.02
N MET A 149 -0.16 2.94 14.67
CA MET A 149 0.48 2.91 16.00
C MET A 149 1.92 3.44 16.04
N ARG A 150 2.66 3.39 14.93
CA ARG A 150 4.10 3.72 14.92
C ARG A 150 4.43 5.00 14.17
N HIS A 151 3.59 5.40 13.22
CA HIS A 151 3.91 6.41 12.22
C HIS A 151 2.79 7.43 12.00
N GLU A 152 1.62 7.32 12.63
CA GLU A 152 0.57 8.36 12.59
C GLU A 152 1.15 9.74 12.92
N ARG A 153 1.94 9.82 14.00
CA ARG A 153 2.65 11.03 14.41
C ARG A 153 3.56 11.59 13.31
N ASP A 154 4.27 10.72 12.60
CA ASP A 154 5.18 11.12 11.52
C ASP A 154 4.39 11.71 10.35
N TRP A 155 3.23 11.12 10.02
CA TRP A 155 2.32 11.61 8.98
C TRP A 155 1.64 12.93 9.36
N ASP A 156 1.18 13.06 10.61
CA ASP A 156 0.61 14.29 11.15
C ASP A 156 1.62 15.44 11.11
N ASP A 157 2.89 15.18 11.45
CA ASP A 157 3.93 16.20 11.44
C ASP A 157 4.21 16.72 10.01
N GLU A 158 4.07 15.88 8.96
CA GLU A 158 4.12 16.33 7.57
C GLU A 158 2.92 17.23 7.21
N LEU A 159 1.71 16.85 7.65
CA LEU A 159 0.48 17.62 7.42
C LEU A 159 0.48 18.98 8.12
N ALA A 160 1.07 19.07 9.31
CA ALA A 160 1.07 20.28 10.14
C ALA A 160 1.66 21.51 9.42
N SER A 161 2.45 21.30 8.36
CA SER A 161 3.06 22.36 7.57
C SER A 161 2.25 22.78 6.33
N THR A 162 1.11 22.14 6.08
CA THR A 162 0.34 22.24 4.83
C THR A 162 -1.06 22.79 5.09
N ARG A 163 -1.66 23.41 4.07
CA ARG A 163 -3.07 23.85 4.09
C ARG A 163 -3.95 22.81 3.39
N THR A 164 -4.25 21.73 4.10
CA THR A 164 -5.07 20.63 3.59
C THR A 164 -6.24 20.32 4.53
N GLU A 165 -7.35 19.88 3.95
CA GLU A 165 -8.53 19.37 4.67
C GLU A 165 -8.43 17.85 4.91
N ARG A 166 -7.39 17.22 4.35
CA ARG A 166 -7.13 15.78 4.47
C ARG A 166 -6.45 15.45 5.79
N ASP A 167 -6.70 14.25 6.27
CA ASP A 167 -6.05 13.69 7.46
C ASP A 167 -4.81 12.84 7.09
N TRP A 168 -4.20 12.25 8.12
CA TRP A 168 -2.97 11.47 7.99
C TRP A 168 -3.18 10.20 7.14
N ASP A 169 -4.37 9.60 7.20
CA ASP A 169 -4.74 8.40 6.44
C ASP A 169 -4.79 8.68 4.95
N ASP A 170 -5.44 9.78 4.59
CA ASP A 170 -5.53 10.27 3.22
C ASP A 170 -4.14 10.49 2.60
N LEU A 171 -3.26 11.17 3.35
CA LEU A 171 -1.88 11.43 2.94
C LEU A 171 -1.11 10.12 2.80
N MET A 172 -1.17 9.26 3.82
CA MET A 172 -0.47 7.98 3.84
C MET A 172 -0.90 7.07 2.69
N LEU A 173 -2.19 6.88 2.46
CA LEU A 173 -2.69 5.97 1.42
C LEU A 173 -2.37 6.44 0.01
N THR A 174 -2.39 7.76 -0.20
CA THR A 174 -2.03 8.37 -1.48
C THR A 174 -0.51 8.29 -1.69
N ALA A 175 0.30 8.52 -0.66
CA ALA A 175 1.75 8.32 -0.71
C ALA A 175 2.13 6.87 -1.01
N VAL A 176 1.52 5.91 -0.30
CA VAL A 176 1.73 4.47 -0.51
C VAL A 176 1.39 4.06 -1.94
N ARG A 177 0.25 4.54 -2.47
CA ARG A 177 -0.13 4.28 -3.86
C ARG A 177 1.02 4.67 -4.80
N ILE A 178 1.53 5.89 -4.66
CA ILE A 178 2.49 6.46 -5.61
C ILE A 178 3.85 5.77 -5.47
N ALA A 179 4.31 5.51 -4.25
CA ALA A 179 5.53 4.72 -4.04
C ALA A 179 5.44 3.33 -4.69
N LEU A 180 4.27 2.69 -4.68
CA LEU A 180 4.09 1.34 -5.22
C LEU A 180 3.86 1.30 -6.73
N THR A 181 3.17 2.31 -7.31
CA THR A 181 2.82 2.34 -8.74
C THR A 181 3.81 3.12 -9.58
N GLU A 182 4.47 4.13 -9.01
CA GLU A 182 5.43 5.01 -9.67
C GLU A 182 6.66 5.27 -8.78
N PRO A 183 7.39 4.21 -8.36
CA PRO A 183 8.56 4.38 -7.52
C PRO A 183 9.66 5.19 -8.21
N GLY A 184 10.56 5.75 -7.40
CA GLY A 184 11.81 6.34 -7.86
C GLY A 184 12.66 5.36 -8.69
N SER A 185 13.61 5.90 -9.45
CA SER A 185 14.49 5.08 -10.30
C SER A 185 15.29 4.06 -9.47
N GLY A 186 15.39 2.82 -9.96
CA GLY A 186 16.12 1.75 -9.29
C GLY A 186 15.35 1.02 -8.19
N LEU A 187 14.07 1.35 -7.99
CA LEU A 187 13.20 0.75 -6.98
C LEU A 187 12.15 -0.18 -7.62
N PRO A 188 11.65 -1.19 -6.87
CA PRO A 188 11.97 -1.46 -5.48
C PRO A 188 13.38 -2.07 -5.28
N ALA A 189 14.01 -1.76 -4.15
CA ALA A 189 15.30 -2.33 -3.74
C ALA A 189 15.11 -3.50 -2.76
N ASP A 190 16.05 -4.45 -2.74
CA ASP A 190 16.07 -5.51 -1.74
C ASP A 190 16.32 -4.92 -0.34
N ALA A 191 15.41 -5.18 0.59
CA ALA A 191 15.50 -4.72 1.98
C ALA A 191 15.88 -5.86 2.94
N GLY A 192 16.26 -7.03 2.39
CA GLY A 192 16.60 -8.22 3.17
C GLY A 192 15.38 -8.99 3.69
N ASP A 193 15.62 -10.22 4.14
CA ASP A 193 14.60 -11.10 4.74
C ASP A 193 13.33 -11.30 3.90
N GLY A 194 13.45 -11.30 2.58
CA GLY A 194 12.30 -11.42 1.67
C GLY A 194 11.38 -10.19 1.71
N LYS A 195 11.93 -9.01 2.02
CA LYS A 195 11.26 -7.72 1.93
C LYS A 195 11.88 -6.90 0.80
N VAL A 196 11.07 -6.03 0.22
CA VAL A 196 11.55 -5.00 -0.70
C VAL A 196 11.10 -3.63 -0.23
N CYS A 197 11.88 -2.62 -0.56
CA CYS A 197 11.62 -1.23 -0.23
C CYS A 197 11.27 -0.46 -1.50
N TYR A 198 10.13 0.20 -1.47
CA TYR A 198 9.73 1.21 -2.45
C TYR A 198 9.91 2.59 -1.82
N SER A 199 10.20 3.59 -2.65
CA SER A 199 10.34 4.97 -2.23
C SER A 199 9.91 5.90 -3.36
N ALA A 200 9.27 7.01 -3.00
CA ALA A 200 8.90 8.07 -3.93
C ALA A 200 8.85 9.43 -3.22
N PRO A 201 9.22 10.53 -3.90
CA PRO A 201 9.04 11.88 -3.37
C PRO A 201 7.55 12.28 -3.30
N ILE A 202 7.22 13.01 -2.24
CA ILE A 202 5.93 13.64 -1.95
C ILE A 202 6.07 15.15 -2.12
N ARG A 203 5.08 15.75 -2.80
CA ARG A 203 4.91 17.20 -2.91
C ARG A 203 3.49 17.63 -2.61
N PHE A 204 3.36 18.69 -1.83
CA PHE A 204 2.07 19.31 -1.57
C PHE A 204 1.77 20.38 -2.61
N ALA A 205 0.54 20.41 -3.13
CA ALA A 205 0.15 21.35 -4.18
C ALA A 205 0.03 22.82 -3.70
N ASP A 206 0.12 23.07 -2.39
CA ASP A 206 -0.13 24.37 -1.76
C ASP A 206 1.08 25.32 -1.78
N GLY A 207 2.19 24.90 -2.38
CA GLY A 207 3.42 25.70 -2.43
C GLY A 207 4.05 25.93 -1.05
N GLY A 208 3.73 25.09 -0.07
CA GLY A 208 4.38 25.07 1.25
C GLY A 208 5.91 24.90 1.15
N THR A 209 6.62 25.10 2.26
CA THR A 209 8.09 25.01 2.30
C THR A 209 8.55 23.74 1.57
N PRO A 210 9.46 23.81 0.58
CA PRO A 210 9.96 22.64 -0.13
C PRO A 210 10.81 21.79 0.83
N ARG A 211 10.15 21.02 1.68
CA ARG A 211 10.65 19.71 2.04
C ARG A 211 10.02 18.84 0.98
N ASP A 212 10.84 18.21 0.15
CA ASP A 212 10.39 17.10 -0.68
C ASP A 212 10.56 15.85 0.22
N PRO A 213 9.64 15.52 1.14
CA PRO A 213 9.76 14.29 1.89
C PRO A 213 9.61 13.12 0.93
N PHE A 214 10.24 12.01 1.26
CA PHE A 214 10.04 10.75 0.59
C PHE A 214 9.12 9.90 1.45
N VAL A 215 8.29 9.07 0.83
CA VAL A 215 7.65 7.96 1.53
C VAL A 215 8.47 6.71 1.32
N LYS A 216 8.74 5.95 2.38
CA LYS A 216 9.26 4.59 2.27
C LYS A 216 8.14 3.61 2.51
N VAL A 217 8.01 2.59 1.65
CA VAL A 217 7.05 1.50 1.79
C VAL A 217 7.79 0.17 1.75
N ILE A 218 7.72 -0.57 2.86
CA ILE A 218 8.31 -1.91 2.94
C ILE A 218 7.23 -2.93 2.65
N VAL A 219 7.46 -3.78 1.65
CA VAL A 219 6.55 -4.83 1.21
C VAL A 219 7.19 -6.20 1.44
N SER A 220 6.41 -7.15 1.95
CA SER A 220 6.81 -8.56 1.95
C SER A 220 6.75 -9.10 0.52
N ALA A 221 7.89 -9.49 -0.05
CA ALA A 221 7.96 -10.11 -1.37
C ALA A 221 7.47 -11.56 -1.39
N THR A 222 7.16 -12.15 -0.22
CA THR A 222 6.64 -13.52 -0.10
C THR A 222 5.14 -13.57 0.10
N THR A 223 4.52 -12.47 0.55
CA THR A 223 3.08 -12.42 0.85
C THR A 223 2.36 -11.26 0.15
N ASP A 224 3.08 -10.51 -0.69
CA ASP A 224 2.59 -9.35 -1.45
C ASP A 224 1.79 -8.37 -0.58
N ARG A 225 2.30 -8.12 0.63
CA ARG A 225 1.65 -7.30 1.65
C ARG A 225 2.52 -6.13 2.09
N VAL A 226 1.91 -4.96 2.22
CA VAL A 226 2.55 -3.82 2.87
C VAL A 226 2.79 -4.12 4.34
N ILE A 227 4.05 -4.05 4.77
CA ILE A 227 4.47 -4.21 6.16
C ILE A 227 4.38 -2.86 6.88
N THR A 228 5.02 -1.83 6.34
CA THR A 228 5.00 -0.48 6.92
C THR A 228 5.13 0.58 5.83
N ALA A 229 4.70 1.80 6.15
CA ALA A 229 4.90 2.99 5.35
C ALA A 229 5.06 4.21 6.25
N TYR A 230 6.01 5.09 5.94
CA TYR A 230 6.28 6.29 6.72
C TYR A 230 6.98 7.37 5.87
N PRO A 231 6.79 8.66 6.21
CA PRO A 231 7.51 9.75 5.58
C PRO A 231 8.93 9.87 6.14
N THR A 232 9.85 10.39 5.34
CA THR A 232 11.25 10.56 5.72
C THR A 232 11.96 11.58 4.84
N SER A 233 13.06 12.15 5.32
CA SER A 233 13.84 13.14 4.57
C SER A 233 14.90 12.52 3.65
N ARG A 234 14.90 11.20 3.45
CA ARG A 234 15.92 10.48 2.68
C ARG A 234 15.29 9.67 1.56
N GLU A 235 15.87 9.77 0.38
CA GLU A 235 15.40 9.04 -0.81
C GLU A 235 15.72 7.55 -0.80
N ASP A 236 16.58 7.10 0.12
CA ASP A 236 17.22 5.80 0.07
C ASP A 236 16.32 4.61 0.47
N CYS A 237 16.66 3.45 -0.09
CA CYS A 237 16.38 2.13 0.43
C CYS A 237 17.76 1.45 0.55
#